data_AF-A0A2D4QX53-F1
#
_entry.id   AF-A0A2D4QX53-F1
#
_cell.length_a   1.000
_cell.length_b   1.000
_cell.length_c   1.000
_cell.angle_alpha   90.00
_cell.angle_beta   90.00
_cell.angle_gamma   90.00
#
_symmetry.space_group_name_H-M   'P 1'
#
loop_
_entity.id
_entity.type
_entity.pdbx_description
1 polymer ?
#
loop_
_entity_poly.entity_id
_entity_poly.type
_entity_poly.pdbx_seq_one_letter_code
_entity_poly.pdbx_strand_id
1 'polypeptide(L)'
;MAFCFDDNLISDLHKDVYGFRPRQGFMQKWNGMNKVHKQLLWDELCDTLDENIKADGVQAAEALVNLRKNIRSKMNSLKCNWKLALRLLIVNERCDPECDQDFGYALWRMDIGYEDSNNILKLYRGV
;
A
#
# COMPACT_ATOMS: atom_id res chain seq x y z
N MET A 1 -23.41 -28.57 2.79
CA MET A 1 -22.67 -27.30 2.72
C MET A 1 -21.41 -27.47 3.56
N ALA A 2 -20.24 -27.27 2.95
CA ALA A 2 -18.99 -27.18 3.69
C ALA A 2 -18.83 -25.74 4.16
N PHE A 3 -18.53 -25.54 5.44
CA PHE A 3 -18.23 -24.24 6.01
C PHE A 3 -16.71 -24.07 6.00
N CYS A 4 -16.21 -22.91 5.56
CA CYS A 4 -14.78 -22.60 5.51
C CYS A 4 -14.36 -21.54 6.54
N PHE A 5 -15.29 -20.99 7.32
CA PHE A 5 -14.95 -20.05 8.38
C PHE A 5 -14.06 -20.69 9.46
N ASP A 6 -13.13 -19.91 10.00
CA ASP A 6 -12.25 -20.33 11.11
C ASP A 6 -12.36 -19.37 12.29
N ASP A 7 -12.82 -19.89 13.43
CA ASP A 7 -12.99 -19.15 14.68
C ASP A 7 -11.66 -18.58 15.24
N ASN A 8 -10.52 -19.16 14.88
CA ASN A 8 -9.20 -18.66 15.30
C ASN A 8 -8.73 -17.50 14.42
N LEU A 9 -9.05 -17.54 13.13
CA LEU A 9 -8.59 -16.57 12.15
C LEU A 9 -9.50 -15.35 12.03
N ILE A 10 -10.76 -15.40 12.49
CA ILE A 10 -11.69 -14.28 12.39
C ILE A 10 -11.14 -12.98 13.01
N SER A 11 -10.34 -13.09 14.07
CA SER A 11 -9.75 -11.92 14.72
C SER A 11 -8.61 -11.29 13.92
N ASP A 12 -7.88 -12.10 13.16
CA ASP A 12 -6.83 -11.65 12.24
C ASP A 12 -7.49 -11.09 10.98
N LEU A 13 -8.47 -11.78 10.40
CA LEU A 13 -9.24 -11.29 9.24
C LEU A 13 -9.89 -9.93 9.51
N HIS A 14 -10.53 -9.75 10.67
CA HIS A 14 -11.08 -8.45 11.06
C HIS A 14 -10.00 -7.37 11.19
N LYS A 15 -8.80 -7.74 11.68
CA LYS A 15 -7.67 -6.80 11.76
C LYS A 15 -7.15 -6.44 10.37
N ASP A 16 -7.09 -7.40 9.45
CA ASP A 16 -6.60 -7.16 8.09
C ASP A 16 -7.58 -6.30 7.29
N VAL A 17 -8.89 -6.46 7.51
CA VAL A 17 -9.93 -5.64 6.86
C VAL A 17 -9.99 -4.22 7.44
N TYR A 18 -10.00 -4.06 8.76
CA TYR A 18 -10.29 -2.77 9.41
C TYR A 18 -9.09 -2.08 10.08
N GLY A 19 -7.93 -2.74 10.14
CA GLY A 19 -6.73 -2.22 10.80
C GLY A 19 -6.72 -2.37 12.33
N PHE A 20 -7.75 -2.96 12.94
CA PHE A 20 -7.80 -3.18 14.39
C PHE A 20 -8.43 -4.53 14.76
N ARG A 21 -7.96 -5.10 15.88
CA ARG A 21 -8.50 -6.35 16.43
C ARG A 21 -9.94 -6.14 16.90
N PRO A 22 -10.85 -7.11 16.69
CA PRO A 22 -12.22 -6.99 17.13
C PRO A 22 -12.32 -6.86 18.64
N ARG A 23 -13.26 -6.03 19.11
CA ARG A 23 -13.55 -5.86 20.54
C ARG A 23 -14.35 -7.05 21.08
N GLN A 24 -14.40 -7.18 22.41
CA GLN A 24 -15.14 -8.25 23.09
C GLN A 24 -16.59 -8.38 22.61
N GLY A 25 -17.30 -7.26 22.36
CA GLY A 25 -18.67 -7.29 21.88
C GLY A 25 -18.84 -7.93 20.49
N PHE A 26 -17.84 -7.78 19.60
CA PHE A 26 -17.84 -8.48 18.31
C PHE A 26 -17.63 -9.98 18.50
N MET A 27 -16.64 -10.37 19.32
CA MET A 27 -16.36 -11.78 19.59
C MET A 27 -17.53 -12.49 20.27
N GLN A 28 -18.25 -11.82 21.17
CA GLN A 28 -19.46 -12.37 21.79
C GLN A 28 -20.57 -12.58 20.75
N LYS A 29 -20.78 -11.63 19.84
CA LYS A 29 -21.75 -11.77 18.74
C LYS A 29 -21.36 -12.93 17.82
N TRP A 30 -20.10 -13.00 17.41
CA TRP A 30 -19.57 -14.09 16.59
C TRP A 30 -19.81 -15.45 17.23
N ASN A 31 -19.47 -15.62 18.51
CA ASN A 31 -19.67 -16.88 19.23
C ASN A 31 -21.14 -17.27 19.39
N GLY A 32 -22.05 -16.29 19.43
CA GLY A 32 -23.50 -16.52 19.47
C GLY A 32 -24.16 -16.77 18.12
N MET A 33 -23.44 -16.58 17.00
CA MET A 33 -23.98 -16.80 15.65
C MET A 33 -24.06 -18.28 15.30
N ASN A 34 -25.09 -18.65 14.54
CA ASN A 34 -25.14 -19.96 13.90
C ASN A 34 -24.11 -20.07 12.76
N LYS A 35 -23.83 -21.30 12.31
CA LYS A 35 -22.81 -21.56 11.28
C LYS A 35 -23.08 -20.84 9.95
N VAL A 36 -24.35 -20.61 9.59
CA VAL A 36 -24.73 -19.93 8.35
C VAL A 36 -24.39 -18.44 8.43
N HIS A 37 -24.73 -17.78 9.54
CA HIS A 37 -24.41 -16.36 9.75
C HIS A 37 -22.90 -16.15 9.89
N LYS A 38 -22.18 -17.07 10.54
CA LYS A 38 -20.71 -17.03 10.58
C LYS A 38 -20.11 -17.09 9.19
N GLN A 39 -20.60 -17.98 8.35
CA GLN A 39 -20.13 -18.10 6.97
C GLN A 39 -20.41 -16.83 6.16
N LEU A 40 -21.61 -16.26 6.26
CA LEU A 40 -21.96 -15.01 5.56
C LEU A 40 -21.04 -13.85 5.95
N LEU A 41 -20.81 -13.66 7.27
CA LEU A 41 -19.93 -12.60 7.75
C LEU A 41 -18.46 -12.86 7.38
N TRP A 42 -18.04 -14.12 7.37
CA TRP A 42 -16.72 -14.51 6.90
C TRP A 42 -16.51 -14.15 5.42
N ASP A 43 -17.46 -14.52 4.57
CA ASP A 43 -17.41 -14.25 3.13
C ASP A 43 -17.40 -12.75 2.85
N GLU A 44 -18.23 -11.96 3.57
CA GLU A 44 -18.26 -10.50 3.48
C GLU A 44 -16.89 -9.88 3.84
N LEU A 45 -16.24 -10.37 4.90
CA LEU A 45 -14.91 -9.89 5.29
C LEU A 45 -13.84 -10.27 4.27
N CYS A 46 -13.92 -11.46 3.69
CA CYS A 46 -13.01 -11.87 2.61
C CYS A 46 -13.19 -11.00 1.36
N ASP A 47 -14.44 -10.75 0.94
CA ASP A 47 -14.74 -9.89 -0.21
C ASP A 47 -14.23 -8.46 0.04
N THR A 48 -14.46 -7.93 1.24
CA THR A 48 -13.97 -6.59 1.62
C THR A 48 -12.43 -6.53 1.62
N LEU A 49 -11.76 -7.59 2.11
CA LEU A 49 -10.30 -7.67 2.08
C LEU A 49 -9.78 -7.67 0.64
N ASP A 50 -10.39 -8.46 -0.24
CA ASP A 50 -10.03 -8.52 -1.65
C ASP A 50 -10.24 -7.18 -2.36
N GLU A 51 -11.29 -6.45 -2.03
CA GLU A 51 -11.53 -5.09 -2.52
C GLU A 51 -10.46 -4.11 -2.04
N ASN A 52 -10.09 -4.15 -0.75
CA ASN A 52 -9.03 -3.34 -0.19
C ASN A 52 -7.68 -3.62 -0.88
N ILE A 53 -7.32 -4.90 -1.05
CA ILE A 53 -6.08 -5.30 -1.75
C ILE A 53 -6.07 -4.77 -3.20
N LYS A 54 -7.21 -4.86 -3.90
CA LYS A 54 -7.33 -4.32 -5.27
C LYS A 54 -7.19 -2.80 -5.26
N ALA A 55 -7.82 -2.10 -4.33
CA ALA A 55 -7.74 -0.66 -4.21
C ALA A 55 -6.31 -0.20 -3.91
N ASP A 56 -5.61 -0.87 -2.99
CA ASP A 56 -4.20 -0.61 -2.66
C ASP A 56 -3.30 -0.82 -3.89
N GLY A 57 -3.54 -1.89 -4.66
CA GLY A 57 -2.83 -2.15 -5.91
C GLY A 57 -3.06 -1.08 -6.98
N VAL A 58 -4.29 -0.57 -7.10
CA VAL A 58 -4.62 0.55 -8.01
C VAL A 58 -3.92 1.82 -7.55
N GLN A 59 -3.96 2.15 -6.26
CA GLN A 59 -3.28 3.33 -5.70
C GLN A 59 -1.77 3.27 -5.94
N ALA A 60 -1.13 2.12 -5.70
CA ALA A 60 0.30 1.93 -5.97
C ALA A 60 0.65 2.15 -7.45
N ALA A 61 -0.17 1.64 -8.37
CA ALA A 61 0.01 1.84 -9.81
C ALA A 61 -0.18 3.32 -10.20
N GLU A 62 -1.19 4.00 -9.64
CA GLU A 62 -1.44 5.42 -9.86
C GLU A 62 -0.31 6.30 -9.34
N ALA A 63 0.25 5.99 -8.16
CA ALA A 63 1.40 6.68 -7.59
C ALA A 63 2.62 6.61 -8.52
N LEU A 64 2.92 5.44 -9.09
CA LEU A 64 3.97 5.27 -10.11
C LEU A 64 3.70 6.10 -11.37
N VAL A 65 2.46 6.15 -11.85
CA VAL A 65 2.08 6.97 -13.00
C VAL A 65 2.27 8.46 -12.70
N ASN A 66 1.89 8.91 -11.50
CA ASN A 66 2.04 10.29 -11.06
C ASN A 66 3.51 10.68 -10.90
N LEU A 67 4.35 9.81 -10.31
CA LEU A 67 5.79 10.02 -10.26
C LEU A 67 6.39 10.18 -11.67
N ARG A 68 6.03 9.29 -12.61
CA ARG A 68 6.50 9.37 -14.00
C ARG A 68 6.06 10.68 -14.68
N LYS A 69 4.83 11.15 -14.44
CA LYS A 69 4.35 12.45 -14.93
C LYS A 69 5.16 13.60 -14.34
N ASN A 70 5.44 13.59 -13.04
CA ASN A 70 6.23 14.62 -12.37
C ASN A 70 7.67 14.68 -12.90
N ILE A 71 8.32 13.52 -13.05
CA ILE A 71 9.66 13.41 -13.64
C ILE A 71 9.65 13.97 -15.07
N ARG A 72 8.71 13.54 -15.92
CA ARG A 72 8.60 14.01 -17.31
C ARG A 72 8.36 15.52 -17.38
N SER A 73 7.50 16.06 -16.53
CA SER A 73 7.22 17.49 -16.46
C SER A 73 8.51 18.26 -16.12
N LYS A 74 9.24 17.83 -15.10
CA LYS A 74 10.53 18.44 -14.70
C LYS A 74 11.59 18.32 -15.80
N MET A 75 11.68 17.17 -16.46
CA MET A 75 12.57 16.96 -17.61
C MET A 75 12.27 17.95 -18.74
N ASN A 76 10.99 18.17 -19.06
CA ASN A 76 10.58 19.09 -20.11
C ASN A 76 10.85 20.56 -19.75
N SER A 77 10.55 20.95 -18.51
CA SER A 77 10.76 22.32 -18.02
C SER A 77 12.23 22.70 -17.95
N LEU A 78 13.10 21.78 -17.50
CA LEU A 78 14.52 22.05 -17.27
C LEU A 78 15.43 21.49 -18.37
N LYS A 79 14.87 20.85 -19.39
CA LYS A 79 15.61 20.16 -20.47
C LYS A 79 16.70 19.23 -19.92
N CYS A 80 16.35 18.45 -18.90
CA CYS A 80 17.27 17.54 -18.23
C CYS A 80 16.90 16.07 -18.39
N ASN A 81 17.81 15.17 -17.99
CA ASN A 81 17.54 13.74 -17.93
C ASN A 81 16.71 13.36 -16.69
N TRP A 82 16.20 12.13 -16.68
CA TRP A 82 15.33 11.64 -15.62
C TRP A 82 15.99 11.60 -14.24
N LYS A 83 17.32 11.34 -14.17
CA LYS A 83 18.06 11.31 -12.90
C LYS A 83 18.11 12.70 -12.28
N LEU A 84 18.45 13.72 -13.06
CA LEU A 84 18.45 15.10 -12.57
C LEU A 84 17.04 15.57 -12.20
N ALA A 85 16.03 15.22 -13.00
CA ALA A 85 14.63 15.50 -12.67
C ALA A 85 14.22 14.88 -11.33
N LEU A 86 14.52 13.58 -11.11
CA LEU A 86 14.21 12.89 -9.86
C LEU A 86 14.98 13.49 -8.67
N ARG A 87 16.28 13.77 -8.84
CA ARG A 87 17.09 14.46 -7.83
C ARG A 87 16.42 15.76 -7.37
N LEU A 88 15.93 16.56 -8.33
CA LEU A 88 15.25 17.82 -8.02
C LEU A 88 13.89 17.63 -7.37
N LEU A 89 13.18 16.52 -7.63
CA LEU A 89 11.94 16.20 -6.91
C LEU A 89 12.25 15.88 -5.44
N ILE A 90 13.29 15.09 -5.18
CA ILE A 90 13.73 14.72 -3.83
C ILE A 90 14.21 15.95 -3.05
N VAL A 91 14.97 16.84 -3.69
CA VAL A 91 15.40 18.10 -3.08
C VAL A 91 14.19 19.01 -2.76
N ASN A 92 13.14 19.05 -3.60
CA ASN A 92 11.92 19.82 -3.28
C ASN A 92 11.22 19.27 -2.03
N GLU A 93 11.30 17.97 -1.81
CA GLU A 93 10.82 17.30 -0.59
C GLU A 93 11.71 17.61 0.64
N ARG A 94 12.77 18.41 0.50
CA ARG A 94 13.75 18.70 1.58
C ARG A 94 14.49 17.45 2.06
N CYS A 95 14.73 16.50 1.17
CA CYS A 95 15.53 15.30 1.42
C CYS A 95 16.88 15.38 0.70
N ASP A 96 17.89 14.71 1.26
CA ASP A 96 19.17 14.52 0.61
C ASP A 96 19.11 13.37 -0.41
N PRO A 97 19.25 13.61 -1.73
CA PRO A 97 19.24 12.56 -2.74
C PRO A 97 20.46 11.64 -2.70
N GLU A 98 21.52 11.97 -1.96
CA GLU A 98 22.69 11.09 -1.77
C GLU A 98 22.54 10.14 -0.58
N CYS A 99 21.66 10.47 0.36
CA CYS A 99 21.32 9.59 1.47
C CYS A 99 20.21 8.62 1.03
N ASP A 100 20.49 7.32 1.01
CA ASP A 100 19.52 6.30 0.55
C ASP A 100 18.26 6.26 1.43
N GLN A 101 18.40 6.53 2.74
CA GLN A 101 17.25 6.62 3.65
C GLN A 101 16.36 7.83 3.32
N ASP A 102 16.95 8.99 3.05
CA ASP A 102 16.21 10.20 2.65
C ASP A 102 15.59 10.04 1.27
N PHE A 103 16.30 9.39 0.34
CA PHE A 103 15.80 9.06 -0.99
C PHE A 103 14.54 8.19 -0.89
N GLY A 104 14.62 7.10 -0.11
CA GLY A 104 13.47 6.23 0.14
C GLY A 104 12.33 6.95 0.84
N TYR A 105 12.64 7.80 1.83
CA TYR A 105 11.64 8.60 2.54
C TYR A 105 10.94 9.63 1.63
N ALA A 106 11.67 10.24 0.69
CA ALA A 106 11.08 11.14 -0.30
C ALA A 106 10.12 10.42 -1.24
N LEU A 107 10.47 9.21 -1.70
CA LEU A 107 9.59 8.39 -2.53
C LEU A 107 8.37 7.89 -1.77
N TRP A 108 8.53 7.50 -0.51
CA TRP A 108 7.43 7.11 0.36
C TRP A 108 6.41 8.25 0.52
N ARG A 109 6.87 9.51 0.65
CA ARG A 109 5.98 10.69 0.65
C ARG A 109 5.25 10.94 -0.66
N MET A 110 5.70 10.33 -1.76
CA MET A 110 5.03 10.35 -3.07
C MET A 110 4.16 9.10 -3.29
N ASP A 111 3.77 8.42 -2.20
CA ASP A 111 2.96 7.18 -2.19
C ASP A 111 3.61 6.00 -2.91
N ILE A 112 4.94 5.99 -3.02
CA ILE A 112 5.67 4.87 -3.62
C ILE A 112 5.99 3.83 -2.55
N GLY A 113 5.55 2.58 -2.81
CA GLY A 113 5.83 1.44 -1.95
C GLY A 113 7.32 1.14 -1.80
N TYR A 114 7.67 0.34 -0.79
CA TYR A 114 9.07 0.02 -0.45
C TYR A 114 9.81 -0.71 -1.58
N GLU A 115 9.19 -1.71 -2.20
CA GLU A 115 9.81 -2.49 -3.28
C GLU A 115 10.10 -1.62 -4.51
N ASP A 116 9.13 -0.83 -4.94
CA ASP A 116 9.29 0.11 -6.05
C ASP A 116 10.34 1.19 -5.74
N SER A 117 10.33 1.73 -4.52
CA SER A 117 11.33 2.70 -4.07
C SER A 117 12.75 2.13 -4.16
N ASN A 118 12.95 0.88 -3.73
CA ASN A 118 14.24 0.19 -3.85
C ASN A 118 14.64 -0.05 -5.30
N ASN A 119 13.70 -0.42 -6.17
CA ASN A 119 13.97 -0.61 -7.60
C ASN A 119 14.36 0.72 -8.27
N ILE A 120 13.67 1.81 -7.93
CA ILE A 120 13.99 3.15 -8.43
C ILE A 120 15.37 3.60 -7.92
N LEU A 121 15.69 3.35 -6.65
CA LEU A 121 16.99 3.68 -6.07
C LEU A 121 18.12 2.94 -6.79
N LYS A 122 17.99 1.63 -7.03
CA LYS A 122 18.98 0.83 -7.80
C LYS A 122 19.22 1.40 -9.19
N LEU A 123 18.14 1.68 -9.93
CA LEU A 123 18.20 2.32 -11.25
C LEU A 123 18.87 3.71 -11.20
N TYR A 124 18.59 4.48 -10.15
CA TYR A 124 19.17 5.80 -9.94
C TYR A 124 20.67 5.73 -9.68
N ARG A 125 21.11 4.80 -8.83
CA ARG A 125 22.53 4.54 -8.52
C ARG A 125 23.28 3.86 -9.68
N GLY A 126 22.57 3.18 -10.58
CA GLY A 126 23.16 2.43 -11.69
C GLY A 126 23.73 1.08 -11.26
N VAL A 127 23.10 0.45 -10.27
CA VAL A 127 23.43 -0.89 -9.72
C VAL A 127 22.37 -1.90 -10.13
#